data_AF-A0A016RZ89-F1
#
_entry.id   AF-A0A016RZ89-F1
#
_cell.length_a   1.000
_cell.length_b   1.000
_cell.length_c   1.000
_cell.angle_alpha   90.00
_cell.angle_beta   90.00
_cell.angle_gamma   90.00
#
_symmetry.space_group_name_H-M   'P 1'
#
loop_
_entity.id
_entity.type
_entity.pdbx_description
1 polymer ?
#
loop_
_entity_poly.entity_id
_entity_poly.type
_entity_poly.pdbx_seq_one_letter_code
_entity_poly.pdbx_strand_id
1 'polypeptide(L)'
;MFQLSKTETYCIDVWFHGDCILWAPDVQMKGSQLTKLEEKLHQFWKQTCCICRCSGAAISVDNKFVHFPCAKKHGYKMDRFLLCISSQ
;
A
#
# COMPACT_ATOMS: atom_id res chain seq x y z
N MET A 1 15.43 24.92 -35.99
CA MET A 1 14.90 23.62 -35.55
C MET A 1 15.15 23.49 -34.06
N PHE A 2 14.11 23.61 -33.23
CA PHE A 2 14.21 23.24 -31.82
C PHE A 2 13.62 21.84 -31.69
N GLN A 3 14.47 20.83 -31.45
CA GLN A 3 14.01 19.50 -31.12
C GLN A 3 14.98 18.82 -30.16
N LEU A 4 14.54 18.66 -28.92
CA LEU A 4 14.33 17.39 -28.22
C LEU A 4 14.03 17.73 -26.76
N SER A 5 12.74 17.67 -26.36
CA SER A 5 12.37 17.65 -24.95
C SER A 5 12.82 16.31 -24.38
N LYS A 6 13.92 16.33 -23.61
CA LYS A 6 14.35 15.19 -22.79
C LYS A 6 13.27 14.95 -21.74
N THR A 7 12.52 13.87 -21.86
CA THR A 7 11.74 13.34 -20.73
C THR A 7 12.74 12.85 -19.70
N GLU A 8 12.96 13.64 -18.65
CA GLU A 8 13.79 13.22 -17.52
C GLU A 8 13.13 12.02 -16.85
N THR A 9 13.76 10.85 -16.96
CA THR A 9 13.39 9.66 -16.22
C THR A 9 13.90 9.80 -14.79
N TYR A 10 13.01 10.09 -13.85
CA TYR A 10 13.33 10.05 -12.42
C TYR A 10 13.34 8.61 -11.93
N CYS A 11 14.46 8.18 -11.34
CA CYS A 11 14.55 6.95 -10.59
C CYS A 11 14.25 7.26 -9.12
N ILE A 12 13.32 6.53 -8.52
CA ILE A 12 13.02 6.65 -7.08
C ILE A 12 13.21 5.28 -6.41
N ASP A 13 13.93 5.28 -5.30
CA ASP A 13 14.01 4.11 -4.43
C ASP A 13 12.86 4.15 -3.43
N VAL A 14 12.07 3.09 -3.38
CA VAL A 14 10.90 3.00 -2.52
C VAL A 14 11.05 1.82 -1.58
N TRP A 15 10.89 2.09 -0.28
CA TRP A 15 11.07 1.12 0.79
C TRP A 15 9.76 0.92 1.55
N PHE A 16 9.46 -0.31 1.92
CA PHE A 16 8.27 -0.68 2.67
C PHE A 16 8.55 -1.85 3.59
N HIS A 17 7.80 -1.91 4.70
CA HIS A 17 7.76 -3.12 5.52
C HIS A 17 7.02 -4.22 4.77
N GLY A 18 7.54 -5.46 4.83
CA GLY A 18 6.95 -6.62 4.15
C GLY A 18 5.48 -6.84 4.51
N ASP A 19 5.14 -6.80 5.80
CA ASP A 19 3.75 -6.92 6.25
C ASP A 19 2.88 -5.77 5.73
N CYS A 20 3.38 -4.53 5.70
CA CYS A 20 2.57 -3.41 5.22
C CYS A 20 2.22 -3.58 3.73
N ILE A 21 3.18 -4.01 2.91
CA ILE A 21 2.95 -4.12 1.47
C ILE A 21 2.13 -5.34 1.08
N LEU A 22 2.26 -6.46 1.81
CA LEU A 22 1.45 -7.66 1.60
C LEU A 22 -0.03 -7.45 1.92
N TRP A 23 -0.33 -6.50 2.80
CA TRP A 23 -1.69 -6.14 3.18
C TRP A 23 -2.23 -4.94 2.38
N ALA A 24 -1.43 -4.36 1.49
CA ALA A 24 -1.87 -3.27 0.63
C ALA A 24 -2.84 -3.80 -0.46
N PRO A 25 -3.88 -3.02 -0.82
CA PRO A 25 -4.86 -3.45 -1.80
C PRO A 25 -4.21 -3.66 -3.17
N ASP A 26 -4.67 -4.70 -3.86
CA ASP A 26 -4.25 -5.09 -5.22
C ASP A 26 -2.78 -5.46 -5.41
N VAL A 27 -1.98 -5.53 -4.33
CA VAL A 27 -0.61 -6.07 -4.39
C VAL A 27 -0.64 -7.54 -4.02
N GLN A 28 0.01 -8.37 -4.83
CA GLN A 28 0.08 -9.80 -4.62
C GLN A 28 1.51 -10.29 -4.74
N MET A 29 1.90 -11.19 -3.84
CA MET A 29 3.19 -11.87 -3.92
C MET A 29 3.05 -13.13 -4.76
N LYS A 30 3.80 -13.22 -5.86
CA LYS A 30 3.92 -14.43 -6.69
C LYS A 30 5.39 -14.85 -6.75
N GLY A 31 5.74 -15.91 -6.01
CA GLY A 31 7.14 -16.25 -5.77
C GLY A 31 7.82 -15.14 -4.98
N SER A 32 8.88 -14.54 -5.54
CA SER A 32 9.61 -13.42 -4.94
C SER A 32 9.15 -12.04 -5.41
N GLN A 33 8.14 -11.94 -6.28
CA GLN A 33 7.75 -10.69 -6.93
C GLN A 33 6.46 -10.12 -6.32
N LEU A 34 6.46 -8.81 -6.06
CA LEU A 34 5.27 -8.03 -5.72
C LEU A 34 4.61 -7.53 -6.99
N THR A 35 3.65 -8.29 -7.50
CA THR A 35 2.92 -7.94 -8.72
C THR A 35 2.04 -6.70 -8.49
N LYS A 36 1.89 -5.88 -9.54
CA LYS A 36 1.12 -4.62 -9.55
C LYS A 36 1.63 -3.50 -8.62
N LEU A 37 2.75 -3.71 -7.94
CA LEU A 37 3.33 -2.72 -7.03
C LEU A 37 3.55 -1.35 -7.71
N GLU A 38 4.24 -1.33 -8.84
CA GLU A 38 4.56 -0.11 -9.58
C GLU A 38 3.30 0.61 -10.06
N GLU A 39 2.32 -0.14 -10.57
CA GLU A 39 1.03 0.38 -11.01
C GLU A 39 0.24 1.01 -9.87
N LYS A 40 0.33 0.45 -8.65
CA LYS A 40 -0.47 0.85 -7.50
C LYS A 40 0.20 1.86 -6.58
N LEU A 41 1.52 2.04 -6.71
CA LEU A 41 2.32 2.88 -5.82
C LEU A 41 1.73 4.30 -5.64
N HIS A 42 1.31 4.91 -6.75
CA HIS A 42 0.74 6.26 -6.76
C HIS A 42 -0.59 6.37 -5.99
N GLN A 43 -1.31 5.26 -5.79
CA GLN A 43 -2.58 5.21 -5.06
C GLN A 43 -2.35 5.21 -3.56
N PHE A 44 -1.27 4.59 -3.08
CA PHE A 44 -0.97 4.49 -1.65
C PHE A 44 -0.75 5.86 -1.00
N TRP A 45 -0.19 6.83 -1.73
CA TRP A 45 -0.04 8.20 -1.22
C TRP A 45 -1.35 8.97 -1.08
N LYS A 46 -2.45 8.45 -1.61
CA LYS A 46 -3.80 9.05 -1.50
C LYS A 46 -4.65 8.40 -0.41
N GLN A 47 -4.14 7.35 0.25
CA GLN A 47 -4.87 6.61 1.27
C GLN A 47 -4.54 7.18 2.65
N THR A 48 -5.52 7.80 3.30
CA THR A 48 -5.35 8.38 4.65
C THR A 48 -5.90 7.44 5.71
N CYS A 49 -5.03 6.99 6.61
CA CYS A 49 -5.42 6.11 7.71
C CYS A 49 -6.42 6.79 8.67
N CYS A 50 -7.56 6.16 8.95
CA CYS A 50 -8.57 6.74 9.84
C CYS A 50 -8.16 6.79 11.32
N ILE A 51 -7.10 6.07 11.70
CA ILE A 51 -6.56 6.02 13.07
C ILE A 51 -5.48 7.07 13.27
N CYS A 52 -4.38 6.99 12.51
CA CYS A 52 -3.22 7.88 12.70
C CYS A 52 -3.25 9.15 11.85
N ARG A 53 -4.21 9.28 10.92
CA ARG A 53 -4.38 10.43 10.00
C ARG A 53 -3.22 10.69 9.04
N CYS A 54 -2.23 9.80 8.97
CA CYS A 54 -1.14 9.86 8.00
C CYS A 54 -1.55 9.19 6.68
N SER A 55 -0.95 9.65 5.57
CA SER A 55 -1.08 9.00 4.26
C SER A 55 -0.06 7.89 4.06
N GLY A 56 -0.43 6.84 3.32
CA GLY A 56 0.44 5.70 3.01
C GLY A 56 -0.34 4.45 2.65
N ALA A 57 0.37 3.39 2.25
CA ALA A 57 -0.24 2.12 1.91
C ALA A 57 -1.08 1.58 3.07
N ALA A 58 -2.38 1.47 2.85
CA ALA A 58 -3.36 1.15 3.88
C ALA A 58 -4.32 0.06 3.39
N ILE A 59 -4.85 -0.70 4.35
CA ILE A 59 -5.81 -1.77 4.11
C ILE A 59 -7.21 -1.14 4.01
N SER A 60 -8.01 -1.60 3.05
CA SER A 60 -9.41 -1.19 2.96
C SER A 60 -10.27 -2.03 3.90
N VAL A 61 -10.97 -1.40 4.84
CA VAL A 61 -11.87 -2.05 5.81
C VAL A 61 -13.12 -1.19 5.93
N ASP A 62 -14.30 -1.74 5.61
CA ASP A 62 -15.60 -1.04 5.72
C ASP A 62 -15.59 0.38 5.10
N ASN A 63 -15.09 0.51 3.87
CA ASN A 63 -14.91 1.78 3.15
C ASN A 63 -13.99 2.80 3.84
N LYS A 64 -13.15 2.36 4.76
CA LYS A 64 -12.09 3.17 5.41
C LYS A 64 -10.72 2.61 5.06
N PHE A 65 -9.70 3.45 5.22
CA PHE A 65 -8.31 3.04 5.11
C PHE A 65 -7.68 2.92 6.50
N VAL A 66 -7.00 1.81 6.76
CA VAL A 66 -6.30 1.55 8.02
C VAL A 66 -4.91 0.99 7.71
N HIS A 67 -3.85 1.63 8.21
CA HIS A 67 -2.51 1.05 8.10
C HIS A 67 -2.43 -0.29 8.86
N PHE A 68 -1.68 -1.27 8.33
CA PHE A 68 -1.40 -2.54 9.00
C PHE A 68 -1.01 -2.41 10.49
N PRO A 69 -0.01 -1.61 10.88
CA PRO A 69 0.35 -1.47 12.29
C PRO A 69 -0.77 -0.82 13.12
N CYS A 70 -1.58 0.07 12.53
CA CYS A 70 -2.70 0.69 13.21
C CYS A 70 -3.81 -0.33 13.50
N ALA A 71 -4.16 -1.15 12.50
CA ALA A 71 -5.12 -2.24 12.63
C ALA A 71 -4.70 -3.22 13.73
N LYS A 72 -3.44 -3.67 13.70
CA LYS A 72 -2.87 -4.59 14.69
C LYS A 72 -2.92 -4.02 16.12
N LYS A 73 -2.60 -2.73 16.30
CA LYS A 73 -2.61 -2.06 17.61
C LYS A 73 -4.04 -1.87 18.16
N HIS A 74 -5.04 -1.76 17.28
CA HIS A 74 -6.43 -1.48 17.66
C HIS A 74 -7.33 -2.73 17.55
N GLY A 75 -6.74 -3.93 17.59
CA GLY A 75 -7.49 -5.18 17.74
C GLY A 75 -8.36 -5.58 16.55
N TYR A 76 -8.06 -5.11 15.34
CA TYR A 76 -8.72 -5.61 14.14
C TYR A 76 -8.45 -7.11 13.99
N LYS A 77 -9.44 -7.86 13.48
CA LYS A 77 -9.27 -9.29 13.20
C LYS A 77 -8.55 -9.43 11.85
N MET A 78 -7.37 -10.04 11.87
CA MET A 78 -6.50 -10.15 10.71
C MET A 78 -6.26 -11.62 10.38
N ASP A 79 -6.79 -12.09 9.26
CA ASP A 79 -6.53 -13.41 8.71
C ASP A 79 -5.29 -13.35 7.80
N ARG A 80 -4.20 -13.99 8.25
CA ARG A 80 -2.92 -13.99 7.52
C ARG A 80 -2.89 -14.96 6.34
N PHE A 81 -3.74 -15.98 6.34
CA PHE A 81 -3.81 -16.96 5.26
C PHE A 81 -4.60 -16.38 4.08
N LEU A 82 -5.68 -15.66 4.39
CA LEU A 82 -6.52 -15.01 3.38
C LEU A 82 -6.11 -13.56 3.09
N LEU A 83 -5.17 -13.00 3.86
CA LEU A 83 -4.80 -11.57 3.83
C LEU A 83 -6.03 -10.65 3.90
N CYS A 84 -6.97 -11.04 4.77
CA CYS A 84 -8.26 -10.38 4.95
C CYS A 84 -8.35 -9.77 6.35
N ILE A 85 -9.06 -8.65 6.45
CA ILE A 85 -9.24 -7.92 7.70
C ILE A 85 -10.72 -7.58 7.88
N SER A 86 -11.18 -7.61 9.12
CA SER A 86 -12.49 -7.06 9.49
C SER A 86 -12.34 -6.09 10.66
N SER A 87 -13.23 -5.11 10.73
CA SER A 87 -13.43 -4.35 11.97
C SER A 87 -13.88 -5.28 13.10
N GLN A 88 -13.73 -4.80 14.33
CA GLN A 88 -14.19 -5.53 15.53
C GLN A 88 -15.71 -5.66 15.54
#